data_AF-A0A7Y4K2A3-F1
#
_entry.id   AF-A0A7Y4K2A3-F1
#
_cell.length_a   1.000
_cell.length_b   1.000
_cell.length_c   1.000
_cell.angle_alpha   90.00
_cell.angle_beta   90.00
_cell.angle_gamma   90.00
#
_symmetry.space_group_name_H-M   'P 1'
#
loop_
_entity.id
_entity.type
_entity.pdbx_description
1 polymer ?
#
loop_
_entity_poly.entity_id
_entity_poly.type
_entity_poly.pdbx_seq_one_letter_code
_entity_poly.pdbx_strand_id
1 'polypeptide(L)'
;REGSPYVDGQGQEWKDNAVRFATLSHAAAEIAAGRAGLDWAPQLLHLNDWPVAMAAAYVRWDRTAVPTLLTIHNLAYQGLFPYALAPVLGVPAEHLDELHFHGQMSFLQGGITNATRLNTVSLRYA
;
A
#
# COMPACT_ATOMS: atom_id res chain seq x y z
N ARG A 1 -16.36 9.78 -11.99
CA ARG A 1 -17.40 8.96 -11.34
C ARG A 1 -17.89 9.70 -10.11
N GLU A 2 -19.20 9.77 -9.88
CA GLU A 2 -19.79 10.38 -8.68
C GLU A 2 -19.43 9.57 -7.43
N GLY A 3 -19.22 10.24 -6.29
CA GLY A 3 -18.77 9.64 -5.03
C GLY A 3 -17.43 10.21 -4.56
N SER A 4 -16.80 9.51 -3.61
CA SER A 4 -15.46 9.82 -3.12
C SER A 4 -14.40 8.97 -3.83
N PRO A 5 -13.10 9.19 -3.57
CA PRO A 5 -12.05 8.29 -4.05
C PRO A 5 -12.28 6.82 -3.65
N TYR A 6 -13.00 6.55 -2.55
CA TYR A 6 -13.15 5.22 -1.93
C TYR A 6 -14.53 4.59 -2.15
N VAL A 7 -15.59 5.40 -2.19
CA VAL A 7 -16.97 4.92 -2.28
C VAL A 7 -17.75 5.62 -3.38
N ASP A 8 -18.77 4.96 -3.92
CA ASP A 8 -19.68 5.52 -4.91
C ASP A 8 -20.70 6.49 -4.31
N GLY A 9 -21.60 7.03 -5.14
CA GLY A 9 -22.66 7.94 -4.71
C GLY A 9 -23.67 7.33 -3.73
N GLN A 10 -23.66 6.01 -3.53
CA GLN A 10 -24.49 5.28 -2.57
C GLN A 10 -23.71 4.90 -1.30
N GLY A 11 -22.42 5.24 -1.22
CA GLY A 11 -21.55 4.91 -0.10
C GLY A 11 -20.96 3.49 -0.15
N GLN A 12 -21.15 2.75 -1.26
CA GLN A 12 -20.56 1.42 -1.45
C GLN A 12 -19.10 1.55 -1.92
N GLU A 13 -18.20 0.75 -1.34
CA GLU A 13 -16.81 0.69 -1.81
C GLU A 13 -16.73 0.32 -3.29
N TRP A 14 -15.85 1.01 -4.02
CA TRP A 14 -15.61 0.65 -5.41
C TRP A 14 -14.98 -0.73 -5.52
N LYS A 15 -15.54 -1.58 -6.39
CA LYS A 15 -15.02 -2.93 -6.67
C LYS A 15 -13.57 -2.94 -7.18
N ASP A 16 -13.11 -1.82 -7.76
CA ASP A 16 -11.76 -1.65 -8.30
C ASP A 16 -10.80 -0.95 -7.33
N ASN A 17 -11.19 -0.68 -6.08
CA ASN A 17 -10.32 -0.01 -5.10
C ASN A 17 -8.98 -0.73 -4.93
N ALA A 18 -9.00 -2.05 -4.77
CA ALA A 18 -7.78 -2.87 -4.63
C ALA A 18 -6.80 -2.57 -5.78
N VAL A 19 -7.29 -2.66 -7.02
CA VAL A 19 -6.48 -2.44 -8.23
C VAL A 19 -6.00 -1.00 -8.30
N ARG A 20 -6.86 -0.01 -8.06
CA ARG A 20 -6.47 1.42 -8.13
C ARG A 20 -5.36 1.77 -7.16
N PHE A 21 -5.51 1.37 -5.90
CA PHE A 21 -4.56 1.69 -4.85
C PHE A 21 -3.28 0.85 -4.96
N ALA A 22 -3.38 -0.42 -5.37
CA ALA A 22 -2.20 -1.22 -5.71
C ALA A 22 -1.43 -0.63 -6.90
N THR A 23 -2.12 -0.17 -7.95
CA THR A 23 -1.48 0.48 -9.11
C THR A 23 -0.78 1.77 -8.71
N LEU A 24 -1.39 2.60 -7.85
CA LEU A 24 -0.75 3.79 -7.29
C LEU A 24 0.50 3.42 -6.49
N SER A 25 0.41 2.43 -5.61
CA SER A 25 1.55 1.92 -4.85
C SER A 25 2.66 1.35 -5.73
N HIS A 26 2.29 0.62 -6.79
CA HIS A 26 3.24 0.04 -7.74
C HIS A 26 3.96 1.15 -8.51
N ALA A 27 3.24 2.17 -9.00
CA ALA A 27 3.87 3.32 -9.64
C ALA A 27 4.88 4.03 -8.72
N ALA A 28 4.57 4.19 -7.42
CA ALA A 28 5.51 4.74 -6.46
C ALA A 28 6.76 3.86 -6.30
N ALA A 29 6.60 2.53 -6.28
CA ALA A 29 7.71 1.59 -6.24
C ALA A 29 8.56 1.62 -7.51
N GLU A 30 7.95 1.72 -8.70
CA GLU A 30 8.67 1.86 -9.98
C GLU A 30 9.47 3.16 -10.06
N ILE A 31 8.93 4.27 -9.52
CA ILE A 31 9.66 5.53 -9.37
C ILE A 31 10.85 5.35 -8.44
N ALA A 32 10.67 4.69 -7.29
CA ALA A 32 11.75 4.43 -6.34
C ALA A 32 12.83 3.50 -6.91
N ALA A 33 12.46 2.56 -7.77
CA ALA A 33 13.39 1.69 -8.46
C ALA A 33 14.12 2.37 -9.63
N GLY A 34 13.81 3.64 -9.95
CA GLY A 34 14.40 4.36 -11.08
C GLY A 34 13.90 3.86 -12.45
N ARG A 35 12.78 3.12 -12.49
CA ARG A 35 12.21 2.54 -13.72
C ARG A 35 11.15 3.43 -14.39
N ALA A 36 10.85 4.58 -13.80
CA ALA A 36 9.85 5.52 -14.30
C ALA A 36 10.36 6.51 -15.37
N GLY A 37 11.63 6.42 -15.80
CA GLY A 37 12.20 7.30 -16.84
C GLY A 37 12.38 8.76 -16.40
N LEU A 38 12.52 9.00 -15.09
CA LEU A 38 12.76 10.33 -14.52
C LEU A 38 14.27 10.61 -14.48
N ASP A 39 14.63 11.90 -14.55
CA ASP A 39 16.01 12.40 -14.42
C ASP A 39 16.48 12.54 -12.96
N TRP A 40 15.65 12.12 -12.01
CA TRP A 40 15.92 12.10 -10.57
C TRP A 40 15.43 10.77 -9.95
N ALA A 41 15.94 10.45 -8.76
CA ALA A 41 15.50 9.31 -7.95
C ALA A 41 15.16 9.76 -6.52
N PRO A 42 14.07 9.24 -5.91
CA PRO A 42 13.73 9.59 -4.54
C PRO A 42 14.75 9.02 -3.56
N GLN A 43 15.04 9.78 -2.51
CA GLN A 43 15.85 9.32 -1.39
C GLN A 43 15.03 8.59 -0.32
N LEU A 44 13.70 8.77 -0.35
CA LEU A 44 12.74 8.21 0.60
C LEU A 44 11.36 8.19 -0.06
N LEU A 45 10.59 7.12 0.17
CA LEU A 45 9.14 7.13 -0.04
C LEU A 45 8.42 7.35 1.29
N HIS A 46 7.66 8.43 1.38
CA HIS A 46 6.79 8.69 2.53
C HIS A 46 5.34 8.31 2.19
N LEU A 47 4.89 7.22 2.78
CA LEU A 47 3.61 6.56 2.56
C LEU A 47 2.63 6.96 3.67
N ASN A 48 1.38 7.22 3.30
CA ASN A 48 0.36 7.69 4.22
C ASN A 48 -0.84 6.73 4.17
N ASP A 49 -1.00 5.94 5.23
CA ASP A 49 -2.03 4.91 5.42
C ASP A 49 -2.12 3.83 4.32
N TRP A 50 -3.13 2.97 4.47
CA TRP A 50 -3.46 1.86 3.60
C TRP A 50 -3.52 2.18 2.09
N PRO A 51 -3.95 3.38 1.61
CA PRO A 51 -4.09 3.63 0.17
C PRO A 51 -2.78 3.54 -0.61
N VAL A 52 -1.65 3.77 0.06
CA VAL A 52 -0.31 3.66 -0.55
C VAL A 52 0.63 2.72 0.21
N ALA A 53 0.16 2.09 1.29
CA ALA A 53 0.94 1.19 2.13
C ALA A 53 1.60 0.03 1.37
N MET A 54 0.94 -0.50 0.33
CA MET A 54 1.48 -1.57 -0.53
C MET A 54 2.79 -1.19 -1.24
N ALA A 55 3.10 0.11 -1.38
CA ALA A 55 4.35 0.53 -1.99
C ALA A 55 5.56 0.06 -1.17
N ALA A 56 5.44 -0.02 0.16
CA ALA A 56 6.49 -0.56 1.02
C ALA A 56 6.76 -2.04 0.71
N ALA A 57 5.70 -2.82 0.51
CA ALA A 57 5.80 -4.23 0.16
C ALA A 57 6.47 -4.42 -1.21
N TYR A 58 6.01 -3.71 -2.25
CA TYR A 58 6.62 -3.78 -3.58
C TYR A 58 8.09 -3.38 -3.58
N VAL A 59 8.47 -2.29 -2.90
CA VAL A 59 9.87 -1.88 -2.77
C VAL A 59 10.70 -2.97 -2.09
N ARG A 60 10.17 -3.60 -1.03
CA ARG A 60 10.87 -4.65 -0.29
C ARG A 60 11.05 -5.93 -1.12
N TRP A 61 10.00 -6.38 -1.80
CA TRP A 61 10.03 -7.60 -2.63
C TRP A 61 10.96 -7.43 -3.84
N ASP A 62 10.96 -6.23 -4.45
CA ASP A 62 11.86 -5.86 -5.55
C ASP A 62 13.31 -5.61 -5.09
N ARG A 63 13.57 -5.60 -3.77
CA ARG A 63 14.88 -5.28 -3.17
C ARG A 63 15.39 -3.89 -3.59
N THR A 64 14.49 -2.96 -3.81
CA THR A 64 14.82 -1.56 -4.09
C THR A 64 15.43 -0.90 -2.84
N ALA A 65 16.54 -0.18 -3.02
CA ALA A 65 17.32 0.39 -1.91
C ALA A 65 16.70 1.63 -1.25
N VAL A 66 15.72 2.27 -1.90
CA VAL A 66 15.05 3.48 -1.38
C VAL A 66 14.26 3.13 -0.11
N PRO A 67 14.55 3.76 1.04
CA PRO A 67 13.81 3.50 2.27
C PRO A 67 12.37 3.98 2.18
N THR A 68 11.50 3.38 3.01
CA THR A 68 10.09 3.72 3.11
C THR A 68 9.72 4.13 4.54
N LEU A 69 9.00 5.23 4.69
CA LEU A 69 8.37 5.66 5.94
C LEU A 69 6.86 5.55 5.78
N LEU A 70 6.19 4.75 6.59
CA LEU A 70 4.74 4.67 6.62
C LEU A 70 4.19 5.41 7.85
N THR A 71 3.39 6.44 7.58
CA THR A 71 2.59 7.14 8.59
C THR A 71 1.20 6.53 8.67
N ILE A 72 0.81 6.12 9.87
CA ILE A 72 -0.52 5.57 10.17
C ILE A 72 -1.34 6.67 10.85
N HIS A 73 -2.46 7.07 10.23
CA HIS A 73 -3.37 8.06 10.80
C HIS A 73 -4.52 7.39 11.55
N ASN A 74 -4.89 6.17 11.16
CA ASN A 74 -6.02 5.47 11.77
C ASN A 74 -5.94 3.95 11.56
N LEU A 75 -5.81 3.19 12.66
CA LEU A 75 -5.81 1.72 12.63
C LEU A 75 -7.19 1.09 12.32
N ALA A 76 -8.27 1.87 12.31
CA ALA A 76 -9.59 1.37 11.94
C ALA A 76 -9.70 1.06 10.43
N TYR A 77 -8.88 1.68 9.58
CA TYR A 77 -8.94 1.51 8.12
C TYR A 77 -7.76 0.69 7.60
N GLN A 78 -8.01 -0.58 7.32
CA GLN A 78 -6.98 -1.56 6.97
C GLN A 78 -6.75 -1.70 5.45
N GLY A 79 -7.72 -1.28 4.62
CA GLY A 79 -7.71 -1.58 3.18
C GLY A 79 -7.81 -3.08 2.93
N LEU A 80 -8.97 -3.66 3.27
CA LEU A 80 -9.20 -5.11 3.22
C LEU A 80 -9.69 -5.58 1.86
N PHE A 81 -9.02 -6.57 1.28
CA PHE A 81 -9.33 -7.09 -0.04
C PHE A 81 -9.28 -8.64 -0.07
N PRO A 82 -10.09 -9.29 -0.94
CA PRO A 82 -10.07 -10.75 -1.06
C PRO A 82 -8.75 -11.30 -1.60
N TYR A 83 -8.26 -12.43 -1.06
CA TYR A 83 -7.04 -13.11 -1.55
C TYR A 83 -7.04 -13.43 -3.04
N ALA A 84 -8.22 -13.65 -3.63
CA ALA A 84 -8.37 -13.90 -5.06
C ALA A 84 -7.80 -12.76 -5.94
N LEU A 85 -7.63 -11.56 -5.38
CA LEU A 85 -7.02 -10.43 -6.09
C LEU A 85 -5.48 -10.45 -6.04
N ALA A 86 -4.84 -11.25 -5.19
CA ALA A 86 -3.38 -11.23 -5.01
C ALA A 86 -2.60 -11.30 -6.34
N PRO A 87 -2.94 -12.18 -7.31
CA PRO A 87 -2.19 -12.25 -8.56
C PRO A 87 -2.32 -10.99 -9.42
N VAL A 88 -3.52 -10.39 -9.51
CA VAL A 88 -3.73 -9.17 -10.31
C VAL A 88 -3.11 -7.93 -9.66
N LEU A 89 -2.92 -7.96 -8.34
CA LEU A 89 -2.24 -6.91 -7.59
C LEU A 89 -0.71 -7.07 -7.63
N GLY A 90 -0.17 -8.14 -8.22
CA GLY A 90 1.27 -8.38 -8.26
C GLY A 90 1.87 -8.79 -6.91
N VAL A 91 1.07 -9.45 -6.05
CA VAL A 91 1.54 -10.03 -4.79
C VAL A 91 2.14 -11.42 -5.06
N PRO A 92 3.44 -11.64 -4.85
CA PRO A 92 4.04 -12.96 -4.99
C PRO A 92 3.45 -13.94 -3.97
N ALA A 93 3.30 -15.21 -4.36
CA ALA A 93 2.65 -16.21 -3.53
C ALA A 93 3.37 -16.43 -2.19
N GLU A 94 4.71 -16.36 -2.20
CA GLU A 94 5.56 -16.48 -1.02
C GLU A 94 5.42 -15.33 -0.02
N HIS A 95 4.88 -14.18 -0.45
CA HIS A 95 4.69 -12.99 0.39
C HIS A 95 3.23 -12.76 0.79
N LEU A 96 2.31 -13.66 0.41
CA LEU A 96 0.89 -13.48 0.68
C LEU A 96 0.57 -13.38 2.18
N ASP A 97 1.29 -14.15 2.99
CA ASP A 97 1.12 -14.16 4.45
C ASP A 97 1.50 -12.82 5.11
N GLU A 98 2.35 -12.02 4.47
CA GLU A 98 2.74 -10.68 4.97
C GLU A 98 1.58 -9.69 4.96
N LEU A 99 0.53 -9.97 4.17
CA LEU A 99 -0.69 -9.17 4.05
C LEU A 99 -1.86 -9.77 4.84
N HIS A 100 -1.68 -10.92 5.49
CA HIS A 100 -2.77 -11.65 6.14
C HIS A 100 -3.43 -10.82 7.25
N PHE A 101 -4.75 -10.65 7.16
CA PHE A 101 -5.55 -10.01 8.21
C PHE A 101 -6.96 -10.62 8.25
N HIS A 102 -7.22 -11.46 9.26
CA HIS A 102 -8.54 -12.05 9.53
C HIS A 102 -9.26 -12.65 8.31
N GLY A 103 -8.52 -13.43 7.50
CA GLY A 103 -9.09 -14.10 6.33
C GLY A 103 -9.21 -13.20 5.08
N GLN A 104 -8.61 -12.02 5.10
CA GLN A 104 -8.45 -11.13 3.96
C GLN A 104 -7.00 -10.65 3.83
N MET A 105 -6.69 -9.96 2.74
CA MET A 105 -5.46 -9.17 2.63
C MET A 105 -5.70 -7.76 3.17
N SER A 106 -4.82 -7.26 4.02
CA SER A 106 -4.78 -5.87 4.46
C SER A 106 -3.60 -5.17 3.81
N PHE A 107 -3.87 -4.10 3.04
CA PHE A 107 -2.81 -3.26 2.47
C PHE A 107 -2.03 -2.56 3.58
N LEU A 108 -2.68 -2.15 4.66
CA LEU A 108 -2.01 -1.56 5.82
C LEU A 108 -1.07 -2.56 6.48
N GLN A 109 -1.50 -3.81 6.68
CA GLN A 109 -0.66 -4.88 7.22
C GLN A 109 0.55 -5.13 6.33
N GLY A 110 0.36 -5.24 5.01
CA GLY A 110 1.47 -5.38 4.06
C GLY A 110 2.47 -4.23 4.17
N GLY A 111 2.00 -3.00 4.34
CA GLY A 111 2.84 -1.84 4.60
C GLY A 111 3.58 -1.89 5.94
N ILE A 112 2.90 -2.26 7.03
CA ILE A 112 3.48 -2.39 8.38
C ILE A 112 4.58 -3.44 8.38
N THR A 113 4.34 -4.60 7.75
CA THR A 113 5.31 -5.70 7.65
C THR A 113 6.58 -5.28 6.90
N ASN A 114 6.45 -4.44 5.88
CA ASN A 114 7.52 -4.20 4.91
C ASN A 114 8.19 -2.81 4.98
N ALA A 115 7.59 -1.83 5.65
CA ALA A 115 8.14 -0.48 5.71
C ALA A 115 9.50 -0.45 6.43
N THR A 116 10.40 0.44 6.00
CA THR A 116 11.68 0.64 6.71
C THR A 116 11.44 1.24 8.09
N ARG A 117 10.53 2.21 8.18
CA ARG A 117 10.17 2.92 9.41
C ARG A 117 8.66 3.15 9.47
N LEU A 118 8.15 3.20 10.69
CA LEU A 118 6.75 3.52 11.00
C LEU A 118 6.70 4.77 11.88
N ASN A 119 5.68 5.59 11.69
CA ASN A 119 5.29 6.62 12.65
C ASN A 119 3.76 6.79 12.68
N THR A 120 3.27 7.49 13.70
CA THR A 120 1.88 7.88 13.84
C THR A 120 1.78 9.40 13.97
N VAL A 121 0.57 9.93 13.76
CA VAL A 121 0.33 11.38 13.86
C VAL A 121 0.07 11.88 15.28
N SER A 122 0.00 10.99 16.28
CA SER A 122 -0.09 11.41 17.69
C SER A 122 0.47 10.36 18.65
N LEU A 123 1.02 10.84 19.76
CA LEU A 123 1.49 10.01 20.88
C LEU A 123 0.38 9.13 21.50
N ARG A 124 -0.90 9.50 21.33
CA ARG A 124 -2.04 8.75 21.88
C ARG A 124 -2.52 7.62 20.96
N TYR A 125 -1.89 7.45 19.80
CA TYR A 125 -2.24 6.43 18.80
C TYR A 125 -1.13 5.40 18.55
N ALA A 126 0.06 5.56 19.17
CA ALA A 126 1.18 4.64 19.08
C ALA A 126 1.18 3.65 20.24
#